data_AF-A0A5U9KXQ9-F1
#
_entry.id   AF-A0A5U9KXQ9-F1
#
_cell.length_a   1.000
_cell.length_b   1.000
_cell.length_c   1.000
_cell.angle_alpha   90.00
_cell.angle_beta   90.00
_cell.angle_gamma   90.00
#
_symmetry.space_group_name_H-M   'P 1'
#
loop_
_entity.id
_entity.type
_entity.pdbx_description
1 polymer ?
#
loop_
_entity_poly.entity_id
_entity_poly.type
_entity_poly.pdbx_seq_one_letter_code
_entity_poly.pdbx_strand_id
1 'polypeptide(L)'
;MNCKTIILRFRDLVTPAGETITRHQEIIKAKGSVWWGWWAKPDERVSSEFIKIKQNLAGKPLGIFLFDSGQKKLYEAKLKDIFLNGDLAPCPDPEMSPAYYAEQCYHLWFEVFDINQINDGVINDYAYSDKVKDFFDDPTLFSVFDNKQVSGLRELRFQDRTIWFVNDYDPTKHESHEILLNDANIGIPGVFPKRPVDLHNGKVVWFSDIHFDEDKEKHQFNQVNQLSLSKILIGRRDLDIDGMIISGDLTWKATKKEFELTTNFFNDICSVKRVKYDAIGFCPGNHDVSFSKTLPADVKRALNNYHEAQMGKKKITKADWNILAARSLSNKSKENYKNFFKLTVGTEPNEFLSMGKRFIIRNQKIVDFCFLNSNFLQQHQLAFQGQGFVGAEQLDDAEKKMLWQNNEKIKGGYRVVVLHHNLYPVNYTSEPYVSAPASLVYDTEAIIQWCFKHGVDLILHGHTHERFMTKVSRRIDGCTKSLWISGLGSSGVISSHLVGFNEFAEIDFNDEKINIKFYNIKNNAIDDQFEIINLD
;
A
#
# COMPACT_ATOMS: atom_id res chain seq x y z
N MET A 1 31.43 -23.09 -2.37
CA MET A 1 30.40 -22.05 -2.36
C MET A 1 30.16 -21.59 -3.80
N ASN A 2 28.91 -21.34 -4.15
CA ASN A 2 28.46 -20.81 -5.44
C ASN A 2 28.35 -19.27 -5.43
N CYS A 3 28.66 -18.63 -4.30
CA CYS A 3 28.78 -17.19 -4.15
C CYS A 3 30.07 -16.84 -3.39
N LYS A 4 30.54 -15.60 -3.55
CA LYS A 4 31.64 -15.01 -2.76
C LYS A 4 31.15 -14.54 -1.40
N THR A 5 30.02 -13.84 -1.37
CA THR A 5 29.40 -13.30 -0.16
C THR A 5 27.88 -13.15 -0.34
N ILE A 6 27.21 -12.70 0.72
CA ILE A 6 25.78 -12.41 0.74
C ILE A 6 25.51 -10.98 1.22
N ILE A 7 24.40 -10.43 0.76
CA ILE A 7 23.83 -9.17 1.24
C ILE A 7 22.50 -9.52 1.92
N LEU A 8 22.34 -9.16 3.19
CA LEU A 8 21.11 -9.34 3.95
C LEU A 8 20.35 -8.03 4.01
N ARG A 9 19.09 -8.03 3.58
CA ARG A 9 18.17 -6.89 3.73
C ARG A 9 17.65 -6.84 5.15
N PHE A 10 17.56 -5.63 5.69
CA PHE A 10 16.80 -5.38 6.91
C PHE A 10 16.15 -4.00 6.91
N ARG A 11 15.37 -3.75 7.96
CA ARG A 11 14.78 -2.46 8.30
C ARG A 11 14.40 -2.44 9.78
N ASP A 12 14.35 -1.25 10.37
CA ASP A 12 13.82 -1.02 11.72
C ASP A 12 12.29 -1.18 11.76
N LEU A 13 11.78 -2.39 11.51
CA LEU A 13 10.34 -2.68 11.48
C LEU A 13 9.74 -2.63 12.87
N VAL A 14 10.41 -3.23 13.85
CA VAL A 14 9.95 -3.37 15.24
C VAL A 14 10.68 -2.45 16.21
N THR A 15 11.72 -1.76 15.75
CA THR A 15 12.57 -0.83 16.49
C THR A 15 12.41 0.60 15.93
N PRO A 16 12.81 1.65 16.68
CA PRO A 16 12.93 3.00 16.12
C PRO A 16 14.00 3.08 15.01
N ALA A 17 13.94 4.12 14.18
CA ALA A 17 14.92 4.30 13.11
C ALA A 17 16.37 4.36 13.66
N GLY A 18 17.24 3.49 13.15
CA GLY A 18 18.64 3.35 13.53
C GLY A 18 18.90 2.37 14.68
N GLU A 19 17.86 1.89 15.36
CA GLU A 19 18.02 1.11 16.59
C GLU A 19 18.36 -0.37 16.35
N THR A 20 18.03 -0.94 15.18
CA THR A 20 18.39 -2.35 14.89
C THR A 20 19.89 -2.53 14.99
N ILE A 21 20.68 -1.73 14.28
CA ILE A 21 22.14 -1.85 14.29
C ILE A 21 22.72 -1.54 15.68
N THR A 22 22.24 -0.48 16.33
CA THR A 22 22.70 -0.09 17.69
C THR A 22 22.55 -1.23 18.69
N ARG A 23 21.38 -1.86 18.76
CA ARG A 23 21.11 -2.97 19.70
C ARG A 23 21.96 -4.20 19.40
N HIS A 24 22.17 -4.52 18.12
CA HIS A 24 23.05 -5.61 17.73
C HIS A 24 24.51 -5.32 18.11
N GLN A 25 24.99 -4.09 17.91
CA GLN A 25 26.32 -3.65 18.31
C GLN A 25 26.53 -3.69 19.83
N GLU A 26 25.51 -3.36 20.63
CA GLU A 26 25.57 -3.47 22.10
C GLU A 26 25.78 -4.92 22.56
N ILE A 27 25.06 -5.86 21.96
CA ILE A 27 25.23 -7.29 22.26
C ILE A 27 26.60 -7.77 21.80
N ILE A 28 27.07 -7.37 20.61
CA ILE A 28 28.42 -7.68 20.13
C ILE A 28 29.48 -7.17 21.11
N LYS A 29 29.33 -5.95 21.64
CA LYS A 29 30.27 -5.40 22.64
C LYS A 29 30.27 -6.22 23.94
N ALA A 30 29.12 -6.73 24.37
CA ALA A 30 28.97 -7.46 25.62
C ALA A 30 29.34 -8.95 25.53
N LYS A 31 29.00 -9.61 24.41
CA LYS A 31 29.04 -11.07 24.23
C LYS A 31 29.98 -11.52 23.10
N GLY A 32 30.53 -10.59 22.31
CA GLY A 32 31.47 -10.84 21.21
C GLY A 32 30.82 -11.08 19.84
N SER A 33 29.57 -11.56 19.81
CA SER A 33 28.77 -11.78 18.59
C SER A 33 27.28 -11.69 18.92
N VAL A 34 26.44 -11.67 17.88
CA VAL A 34 24.98 -11.60 17.99
C VAL A 34 24.31 -12.51 16.96
N TRP A 35 23.21 -13.15 17.33
CA TRP A 35 22.35 -13.91 16.43
C TRP A 35 21.33 -13.01 15.73
N TRP A 36 21.31 -13.09 14.40
CA TRP A 36 20.44 -12.36 13.49
C TRP A 36 19.46 -13.31 12.82
N GLY A 37 18.15 -13.15 13.08
CA GLY A 37 17.11 -13.99 12.49
C GLY A 37 16.76 -13.57 11.06
N TRP A 38 16.49 -14.53 10.18
CA TRP A 38 16.08 -14.24 8.80
C TRP A 38 14.56 -14.07 8.66
N TRP A 39 14.11 -12.84 8.37
CA TRP A 39 12.73 -12.52 8.02
C TRP A 39 12.48 -12.84 6.54
N ALA A 40 12.33 -14.13 6.21
CA ALA A 40 12.14 -14.60 4.84
C ALA A 40 10.82 -14.09 4.24
N LYS A 41 10.86 -13.72 2.97
CA LYS A 41 9.64 -13.48 2.18
C LYS A 41 8.98 -14.80 1.79
N PRO A 42 7.66 -14.79 1.51
CA PRO A 42 6.92 -16.04 1.30
C PRO A 42 7.33 -16.87 0.08
N ASP A 43 7.99 -16.26 -0.92
CA ASP A 43 8.56 -16.95 -2.09
C ASP A 43 10.02 -17.38 -1.92
N GLU A 44 10.62 -17.07 -0.76
CA GLU A 44 12.00 -17.43 -0.44
C GLU A 44 12.09 -18.75 0.32
N ARG A 45 13.14 -19.53 0.03
CA ARG A 45 13.40 -20.86 0.59
C ARG A 45 14.82 -20.93 1.12
N VAL A 46 15.04 -21.84 2.07
CA VAL A 46 16.40 -22.13 2.57
C VAL A 46 17.18 -22.84 1.46
N SER A 47 18.02 -22.09 0.74
CA SER A 47 18.92 -22.63 -0.28
C SER A 47 19.95 -23.59 0.34
N SER A 48 20.29 -24.64 -0.41
CA SER A 48 21.41 -25.54 -0.11
C SER A 48 22.76 -24.80 -0.01
N GLU A 49 22.85 -23.58 -0.55
CA GLU A 49 24.05 -22.75 -0.47
C GLU A 49 24.42 -22.37 0.96
N PHE A 50 23.46 -22.20 1.87
CA PHE A 50 23.74 -21.89 3.27
C PHE A 50 24.51 -23.00 3.98
N ILE A 51 24.28 -24.27 3.62
CA ILE A 51 25.05 -25.41 4.13
C ILE A 51 26.50 -25.32 3.65
N LYS A 52 26.72 -24.95 2.38
CA LYS A 52 28.07 -24.76 1.82
C LYS A 52 28.79 -23.56 2.44
N ILE A 53 28.08 -22.47 2.70
CA ILE A 53 28.63 -21.30 3.42
C ILE A 53 29.06 -21.73 4.83
N LYS A 54 28.19 -22.42 5.58
CA LYS A 54 28.51 -22.93 6.91
C LYS A 54 29.76 -23.83 6.91
N GLN A 55 29.86 -24.76 5.94
CA GLN A 55 31.03 -25.61 5.78
C GLN A 55 32.30 -24.81 5.45
N ASN A 56 32.18 -23.73 4.69
CA ASN A 56 33.33 -22.88 4.31
C ASN A 56 33.84 -22.03 5.46
N LEU A 57 32.95 -21.62 6.39
CA LEU A 57 33.34 -20.85 7.56
C LEU A 57 34.47 -21.59 8.29
N ALA A 58 34.35 -22.87 8.65
CA ALA A 58 35.45 -23.70 9.19
C ALA A 58 36.36 -22.97 10.22
N GLY A 59 35.78 -22.09 11.06
CA GLY A 59 36.49 -21.25 12.05
C GLY A 59 37.04 -19.91 11.53
N LYS A 60 36.90 -19.60 10.24
CA LYS A 60 37.21 -18.33 9.59
C LYS A 60 35.91 -17.56 9.27
N PRO A 61 35.77 -16.32 9.75
CA PRO A 61 34.59 -15.52 9.47
C PRO A 61 34.54 -15.11 7.99
N LEU A 62 33.33 -14.99 7.45
CA LEU A 62 33.07 -14.47 6.10
C LEU A 62 32.56 -13.02 6.20
N GLY A 63 33.15 -12.09 5.45
CA GLY A 63 32.60 -10.73 5.33
C GLY A 63 31.28 -10.76 4.56
N ILE A 64 30.23 -10.16 5.12
CA ILE A 64 28.89 -10.04 4.53
C ILE A 64 28.41 -8.60 4.62
N PHE A 65 27.33 -8.27 3.90
CA PHE A 65 26.73 -6.95 3.94
C PHE A 65 25.33 -6.98 4.57
N LEU A 66 24.99 -5.94 5.30
CA LEU A 66 23.64 -5.68 5.81
C LEU A 66 23.12 -4.39 5.15
N PHE A 67 22.03 -4.50 4.40
CA PHE A 67 21.40 -3.40 3.70
C PHE A 67 20.14 -2.91 4.42
N ASP A 68 20.18 -1.70 4.98
CA ASP A 68 19.01 -1.02 5.52
C ASP A 68 18.19 -0.41 4.39
N SER A 69 17.15 -1.14 3.99
CA SER A 69 16.25 -0.71 2.91
C SER A 69 15.37 0.50 3.27
N GLY A 70 15.17 0.76 4.57
CA GLY A 70 14.40 1.90 5.06
C GLY A 70 15.17 3.20 4.98
N GLN A 71 16.40 3.21 5.51
CA GLN A 71 17.25 4.40 5.56
C GLN A 71 18.21 4.52 4.37
N LYS A 72 18.27 3.52 3.49
CA LYS A 72 19.22 3.41 2.38
C LYS A 72 20.68 3.48 2.86
N LYS A 73 21.01 2.69 3.89
CA LYS A 73 22.36 2.58 4.45
C LYS A 73 22.91 1.18 4.23
N LEU A 74 24.23 1.08 4.08
CA LEU A 74 24.94 -0.18 3.95
C LEU A 74 25.89 -0.37 5.14
N TYR A 75 25.96 -1.59 5.64
CA TYR A 75 26.86 -2.01 6.69
C TYR A 75 27.63 -3.24 6.24
N GLU A 76 28.87 -3.35 6.66
CA GLU A 76 29.68 -4.56 6.57
C GLU A 76 29.62 -5.28 7.93
N ALA A 77 29.58 -6.62 7.92
CA ALA A 77 29.61 -7.45 9.11
C ALA A 77 30.42 -8.73 8.84
N LYS A 78 30.85 -9.41 9.89
CA LYS A 78 31.52 -10.71 9.81
C LYS A 78 30.58 -11.82 10.27
N LEU A 79 30.30 -12.75 9.37
CA LEU A 79 29.53 -13.97 9.64
C LEU A 79 30.43 -15.02 10.28
N LYS A 80 30.05 -15.51 11.46
CA LYS A 80 30.78 -16.47 12.29
C LYS A 80 30.22 -17.89 12.17
N ASP A 81 28.90 -18.05 12.22
CA ASP A 81 28.21 -19.32 12.02
C ASP A 81 26.79 -19.08 11.45
N ILE A 82 26.18 -20.16 10.96
CA ILE A 82 24.78 -20.21 10.53
C ILE A 82 24.08 -21.34 11.29
N PHE A 83 22.91 -21.07 11.85
CA PHE A 83 22.06 -22.09 12.45
C PHE A 83 20.78 -22.30 11.64
N LEU A 84 20.44 -23.57 11.37
CA LEU A 84 19.27 -23.99 10.61
C LEU A 84 18.74 -25.32 11.18
N ASN A 85 17.41 -25.49 11.23
CA ASN A 85 16.75 -26.67 11.85
C ASN A 85 15.59 -27.21 10.99
N GLY A 86 15.81 -27.38 9.68
CA GLY A 86 14.82 -27.95 8.74
C GLY A 86 13.62 -27.04 8.43
N ASP A 87 12.98 -26.48 9.46
CA ASP A 87 11.85 -25.56 9.42
C ASP A 87 12.20 -24.25 10.16
N LEU A 88 11.24 -23.67 10.90
CA LEU A 88 11.45 -22.54 11.79
C LEU A 88 12.16 -22.98 13.08
N ALA A 89 13.22 -22.28 13.45
CA ALA A 89 14.01 -22.57 14.65
C ALA A 89 13.97 -21.36 15.61
N PRO A 90 13.89 -21.59 16.94
CA PRO A 90 14.07 -20.53 17.92
C PRO A 90 15.51 -20.00 17.91
N CYS A 91 15.75 -18.88 18.58
CA CYS A 91 17.10 -18.34 18.73
C CYS A 91 18.02 -19.37 19.40
N PRO A 92 19.21 -19.67 18.84
CA PRO A 92 20.15 -20.62 19.44
C PRO A 92 20.57 -20.22 20.86
N ASP A 93 20.75 -18.93 21.07
CA ASP A 93 21.03 -18.32 22.37
C ASP A 93 20.25 -17.00 22.49
N PRO A 94 19.12 -17.00 23.24
CA PRO A 94 18.30 -15.81 23.45
C PRO A 94 19.02 -14.62 24.07
N GLU A 95 20.09 -14.82 24.87
CA GLU A 95 20.86 -13.72 25.46
C GLU A 95 21.81 -13.06 24.46
N MET A 96 22.09 -13.74 23.35
CA MET A 96 22.94 -13.24 22.26
C MET A 96 22.11 -12.71 21.09
N SER A 97 20.85 -12.32 21.31
CA SER A 97 20.02 -11.66 20.29
C SER A 97 19.13 -10.60 20.94
N PRO A 98 18.78 -9.51 20.24
CA PRO A 98 17.80 -8.57 20.78
C PRO A 98 16.47 -9.26 21.10
N ALA A 99 15.80 -8.88 22.19
CA ALA A 99 14.58 -9.56 22.67
C ALA A 99 13.51 -9.77 21.58
N TYR A 100 13.29 -8.76 20.72
CA TYR A 100 12.32 -8.83 19.63
C TYR A 100 12.66 -9.86 18.54
N TYR A 101 13.93 -10.23 18.41
CA TYR A 101 14.37 -11.37 17.60
C TYR A 101 14.22 -12.66 18.40
N ALA A 102 14.75 -12.70 19.63
CA ALA A 102 14.85 -13.90 20.46
C ALA A 102 13.50 -14.58 20.77
N GLU A 103 12.42 -13.81 20.82
CA GLU A 103 11.06 -14.31 21.08
C GLU A 103 10.40 -15.00 19.87
N GLN A 104 11.05 -14.99 18.70
CA GLN A 104 10.50 -15.52 17.45
C GLN A 104 11.28 -16.75 16.94
N CYS A 105 10.69 -17.45 15.97
CA CYS A 105 11.34 -18.54 15.25
C CYS A 105 11.53 -18.13 13.79
N TYR A 106 12.70 -18.42 13.22
CA TYR A 106 13.07 -18.09 11.84
C TYR A 106 13.64 -19.32 11.13
N HIS A 107 13.59 -19.32 9.80
CA HIS A 107 14.14 -20.41 8.99
C HIS A 107 15.66 -20.55 9.12
N LEU A 108 16.34 -19.43 9.39
CA LEU A 108 17.79 -19.38 9.50
C LEU A 108 18.20 -18.29 10.50
N TRP A 109 19.27 -18.55 11.22
CA TRP A 109 19.93 -17.58 12.10
C TRP A 109 21.39 -17.41 11.69
N PHE A 110 21.85 -16.17 11.61
CA PHE A 110 23.23 -15.81 11.29
C PHE A 110 23.93 -15.30 12.55
N GLU A 111 25.02 -15.92 12.98
CA GLU A 111 25.86 -15.38 14.04
C GLU A 111 26.81 -14.35 13.41
N VAL A 112 26.66 -13.07 13.75
CA VAL A 112 27.44 -11.98 13.16
C VAL A 112 28.17 -11.17 14.23
N PHE A 113 29.25 -10.49 13.82
CA PHE A 113 29.99 -9.54 14.66
C PHE A 113 30.62 -8.44 13.79
N ASP A 114 31.23 -7.44 14.43
CA ASP A 114 31.97 -6.36 13.76
C ASP A 114 31.15 -5.60 12.71
N ILE A 115 29.94 -5.16 13.09
CA ILE A 115 29.02 -4.45 12.21
C ILE A 115 29.42 -2.98 12.11
N ASN A 116 29.81 -2.52 10.93
CA ASN A 116 30.25 -1.14 10.68
C ASN A 116 29.55 -0.54 9.47
N GLN A 117 29.12 0.73 9.57
CA GLN A 117 28.54 1.43 8.42
C GLN A 117 29.64 1.72 7.39
N ILE A 118 29.36 1.46 6.12
CA ILE A 118 30.29 1.68 5.02
C ILE A 118 29.67 2.54 3.92
N ASN A 119 30.50 2.99 2.96
CA ASN A 119 30.01 3.63 1.75
C ASN A 119 29.31 2.59 0.86
N ASP A 120 28.21 3.00 0.23
CA ASP A 120 27.40 2.11 -0.58
C ASP A 120 28.04 1.70 -1.91
N GLY A 121 28.97 2.50 -2.45
CA GLY A 121 29.69 2.20 -3.69
C GLY A 121 30.51 0.91 -3.66
N VAL A 122 30.76 0.32 -2.48
CA VAL A 122 31.44 -0.99 -2.35
C VAL A 122 30.64 -2.12 -3.01
N ILE A 123 29.31 -2.01 -3.12
CA ILE A 123 28.50 -3.05 -3.78
C ILE A 123 28.80 -3.15 -5.28
N ASN A 124 29.33 -2.09 -5.91
CA ASN A 124 29.70 -2.09 -7.32
C ASN A 124 30.89 -3.03 -7.62
N ASP A 125 31.63 -3.48 -6.60
CA ASP A 125 32.67 -4.49 -6.74
C ASP A 125 32.11 -5.92 -6.86
N TYR A 126 30.78 -6.07 -6.84
CA TYR A 126 30.10 -7.36 -6.86
C TYR A 126 29.13 -7.50 -8.03
N ALA A 127 28.88 -8.74 -8.43
CA ALA A 127 27.88 -9.15 -9.40
C ALA A 127 26.95 -10.24 -8.83
N TYR A 128 25.69 -10.29 -9.24
CA TYR A 128 24.75 -11.32 -8.75
C TYR A 128 25.17 -12.71 -9.21
N SER A 129 25.09 -13.69 -8.31
CA SER A 129 25.39 -15.08 -8.62
C SER A 129 24.27 -15.73 -9.42
N ASP A 130 24.63 -16.32 -10.57
CA ASP A 130 23.76 -17.13 -11.41
C ASP A 130 23.69 -18.61 -10.95
N LYS A 131 24.49 -19.00 -9.96
CA LYS A 131 24.64 -20.39 -9.51
C LYS A 131 23.72 -20.77 -8.33
N VAL A 132 22.99 -19.83 -7.75
CA VAL A 132 22.06 -20.07 -6.64
C VAL A 132 20.62 -19.94 -7.15
N LYS A 133 20.05 -21.07 -7.57
CA LYS A 133 18.71 -21.14 -8.21
C LYS A 133 17.61 -21.70 -7.31
N ASP A 134 17.96 -22.32 -6.20
CA ASP A 134 17.06 -22.98 -5.25
C ASP A 134 16.58 -22.06 -4.11
N PHE A 135 16.91 -20.76 -4.17
CA PHE A 135 16.50 -19.79 -3.15
C PHE A 135 15.06 -19.31 -3.30
N PHE A 136 14.50 -19.39 -4.51
CA PHE A 136 13.11 -19.01 -4.80
C PHE A 136 12.31 -20.22 -5.27
N ASP A 137 11.00 -20.21 -5.04
CA ASP A 137 10.08 -21.22 -5.62
C ASP A 137 10.15 -21.24 -7.16
N ASP A 138 10.19 -20.05 -7.78
CA ASP A 138 10.45 -19.87 -9.21
C ASP A 138 11.93 -19.48 -9.43
N PRO A 139 12.76 -20.37 -10.00
CA PRO A 139 14.19 -20.10 -10.22
C PRO A 139 14.46 -19.02 -11.27
N THR A 140 13.43 -18.57 -12.01
CA THR A 140 13.53 -17.55 -13.06
C THR A 140 13.19 -16.13 -12.58
N LEU A 141 12.60 -15.98 -11.38
CA LEU A 141 12.04 -14.72 -10.86
C LEU A 141 13.01 -13.53 -10.95
N PHE A 142 14.31 -13.77 -10.70
CA PHE A 142 15.37 -12.76 -10.74
C PHE A 142 16.50 -13.08 -11.73
N SER A 143 16.29 -13.99 -12.70
CA SER A 143 17.37 -14.41 -13.61
C SER A 143 17.89 -13.28 -14.50
N VAL A 144 17.13 -12.20 -14.66
CA VAL A 144 17.58 -10.99 -15.40
C VAL A 144 18.75 -10.27 -14.72
N PHE A 145 18.97 -10.52 -13.42
CA PHE A 145 20.11 -9.99 -12.67
C PHE A 145 21.32 -10.93 -12.72
N ASP A 146 21.19 -12.16 -13.22
CA ASP A 146 22.29 -13.12 -13.28
C ASP A 146 23.51 -12.54 -14.00
N ASN A 147 24.71 -12.75 -13.44
CA ASN A 147 25.98 -12.31 -14.06
C ASN A 147 26.02 -10.80 -14.38
N LYS A 148 25.33 -9.99 -13.59
CA LYS A 148 25.32 -8.53 -13.71
C LYS A 148 25.89 -7.89 -12.45
N GLN A 149 26.61 -6.79 -12.60
CA GLN A 149 27.04 -5.93 -11.50
C GLN A 149 25.85 -5.52 -10.61
N VAL A 150 26.04 -5.47 -9.30
CA VAL A 150 25.10 -4.81 -8.39
C VAL A 150 25.27 -3.30 -8.56
N SER A 151 24.31 -2.66 -9.21
CA SER A 151 24.49 -1.26 -9.65
C SER A 151 24.37 -0.23 -8.52
N GLY A 152 23.61 -0.54 -7.47
CA GLY A 152 23.35 0.39 -6.38
C GLY A 152 22.35 -0.12 -5.33
N LEU A 153 22.28 0.54 -4.17
CA LEU A 153 21.25 0.25 -3.15
C LEU A 153 19.84 0.50 -3.65
N ARG A 154 19.69 1.39 -4.64
CA ARG A 154 18.40 1.65 -5.29
C ARG A 154 17.89 0.39 -5.98
N GLU A 155 18.72 -0.24 -6.81
CA GLU A 155 18.41 -1.50 -7.48
C GLU A 155 18.07 -2.61 -6.47
N LEU A 156 18.88 -2.78 -5.41
CA LEU A 156 18.59 -3.75 -4.35
C LEU A 156 17.23 -3.48 -3.68
N ARG A 157 16.91 -2.22 -3.39
CA ARG A 157 15.64 -1.83 -2.74
C ARG A 157 14.41 -2.25 -3.56
N PHE A 158 14.50 -2.18 -4.87
CA PHE A 158 13.38 -2.49 -5.78
C PHE A 158 13.25 -3.97 -6.12
N GLN A 159 14.18 -4.82 -5.70
CA GLN A 159 14.02 -6.25 -5.80
C GLN A 159 13.21 -6.78 -4.62
N ASP A 160 12.20 -7.60 -4.92
CA ASP A 160 11.31 -8.18 -3.92
C ASP A 160 11.92 -9.41 -3.23
N ARG A 161 13.08 -9.21 -2.62
CA ARG A 161 13.86 -10.23 -1.91
C ARG A 161 14.56 -9.65 -0.70
N THR A 162 15.07 -10.55 0.15
CA THR A 162 15.72 -10.23 1.42
C THR A 162 17.17 -10.67 1.47
N ILE A 163 17.59 -11.61 0.62
CA ILE A 163 19.00 -12.04 0.55
C ILE A 163 19.47 -12.04 -0.90
N TRP A 164 20.64 -11.46 -1.15
CA TRP A 164 21.35 -11.55 -2.43
C TRP A 164 22.62 -12.37 -2.27
N PHE A 165 22.89 -13.25 -3.24
CA PHE A 165 24.13 -14.00 -3.36
C PHE A 165 24.97 -13.34 -4.45
N VAL A 166 26.21 -12.96 -4.13
CA VAL A 166 27.03 -12.17 -5.04
C VAL A 166 28.45 -12.73 -5.18
N ASN A 167 29.07 -12.47 -6.33
CA ASN A 167 30.44 -12.83 -6.71
C ASN A 167 31.26 -11.57 -6.99
N ASP A 168 32.58 -11.69 -7.11
CA ASP A 168 33.44 -10.58 -7.53
C ASP A 168 33.00 -10.09 -8.94
N TYR A 169 32.87 -8.78 -9.13
CA TYR A 169 32.56 -8.18 -10.43
C TYR A 169 33.75 -8.32 -11.38
N ASP A 170 33.45 -8.53 -12.66
CA ASP A 170 34.42 -8.71 -13.73
C ASP A 170 33.84 -8.01 -14.97
N PRO A 171 34.36 -6.84 -15.37
CA PRO A 171 33.80 -6.05 -16.48
C PRO A 171 33.89 -6.75 -17.83
N THR A 172 34.64 -7.86 -17.95
CA THR A 172 34.72 -8.66 -19.18
C THR A 172 33.63 -9.72 -19.28
N LYS A 173 32.99 -10.06 -18.14
CA LYS A 173 31.98 -11.11 -18.04
C LYS A 173 30.62 -10.61 -17.60
N HIS A 174 30.58 -9.47 -16.92
CA HIS A 174 29.38 -8.97 -16.28
C HIS A 174 28.89 -7.66 -16.90
N GLU A 175 27.59 -7.56 -17.07
CA GLU A 175 26.93 -6.33 -17.50
C GLU A 175 26.84 -5.33 -16.32
N SER A 176 26.90 -4.02 -16.58
CA SER A 176 27.00 -2.98 -15.54
C SER A 176 25.84 -1.97 -15.51
N HIS A 177 24.84 -2.15 -16.36
CA HIS A 177 23.71 -1.22 -16.47
C HIS A 177 22.80 -1.29 -15.22
N GLU A 178 22.17 -0.18 -14.80
CA GLU A 178 21.20 -0.24 -13.69
C GLU A 178 19.91 -0.88 -14.18
N ILE A 179 19.47 -1.92 -13.47
CA ILE A 179 18.21 -2.58 -13.69
C ILE A 179 17.28 -2.17 -12.55
N LEU A 180 16.39 -1.24 -12.84
CA LEU A 180 15.22 -0.99 -12.01
C LEU A 180 14.10 -1.92 -12.49
N LEU A 181 14.31 -3.24 -12.40
CA LEU A 181 13.30 -4.25 -12.74
C LEU A 181 12.54 -4.68 -11.49
N ASN A 182 11.25 -4.39 -11.54
CA ASN A 182 10.20 -4.94 -10.71
C ASN A 182 9.68 -6.18 -11.48
N ASP A 183 10.29 -7.35 -11.23
CA ASP A 183 10.03 -8.66 -11.84
C ASP A 183 10.21 -8.81 -13.37
N ALA A 184 10.52 -10.03 -13.83
CA ALA A 184 10.53 -10.41 -15.25
C ALA A 184 9.14 -10.27 -15.94
N ASN A 185 8.08 -10.00 -15.16
CA ASN A 185 6.76 -9.56 -15.61
C ASN A 185 6.59 -8.06 -15.41
N ILE A 186 7.35 -7.23 -16.14
CA ILE A 186 7.28 -5.76 -16.04
C ILE A 186 5.82 -5.28 -16.10
N GLY A 187 5.28 -4.88 -14.95
CA GLY A 187 4.17 -3.96 -14.88
C GLY A 187 4.72 -2.58 -15.19
N ILE A 188 4.46 -2.03 -16.38
CA ILE A 188 4.81 -0.64 -16.67
C ILE A 188 4.00 0.23 -15.68
N PRO A 189 4.66 1.00 -14.79
CA PRO A 189 3.98 1.89 -13.87
C PRO A 189 2.97 2.76 -14.61
N GLY A 190 1.73 2.76 -14.14
CA GLY A 190 0.64 3.39 -14.85
C GLY A 190 -0.47 3.76 -13.89
N VAL A 191 -1.07 4.92 -14.14
CA VAL A 191 -2.33 5.32 -13.49
C VAL A 191 -3.43 4.29 -13.79
N PHE A 192 -3.41 3.71 -14.99
CA PHE A 192 -4.26 2.58 -15.41
C PHE A 192 -3.36 1.54 -16.08
N PRO A 193 -2.76 0.60 -15.31
CA PRO A 193 -1.82 -0.37 -15.86
C PRO A 193 -2.55 -1.34 -16.79
N LYS A 194 -1.95 -1.61 -17.95
CA LYS A 194 -2.55 -2.50 -18.97
C LYS A 194 -2.43 -3.97 -18.62
N ARG A 195 -1.40 -4.34 -17.86
CA ARG A 195 -1.15 -5.71 -17.43
C ARG A 195 -1.85 -5.95 -16.08
N PRO A 196 -2.52 -7.09 -15.92
CA PRO A 196 -3.07 -7.49 -14.63
C PRO A 196 -1.93 -7.77 -13.64
N VAL A 197 -2.23 -7.60 -12.35
CA VAL A 197 -1.39 -8.04 -11.24
C VAL A 197 -1.94 -9.37 -10.72
N ASP A 198 -1.08 -10.36 -10.51
CA ASP A 198 -1.49 -11.64 -9.96
C ASP A 198 -1.89 -11.46 -8.49
N LEU A 199 -3.05 -12.00 -8.12
CA LEU A 199 -3.53 -12.08 -6.75
C LEU A 199 -3.66 -13.56 -6.36
N HIS A 200 -2.58 -14.10 -5.79
CA HIS A 200 -2.39 -15.52 -5.51
C HIS A 200 -3.45 -16.07 -4.54
N ASN A 201 -3.76 -15.32 -3.48
CA ASN A 201 -4.77 -15.71 -2.51
C ASN A 201 -6.20 -15.31 -2.92
N GLY A 202 -6.37 -14.57 -4.03
CA GLY A 202 -7.65 -14.08 -4.52
C GLY A 202 -8.33 -13.01 -3.64
N LYS A 203 -7.60 -12.42 -2.70
CA LYS A 203 -8.12 -11.51 -1.68
C LYS A 203 -7.38 -10.17 -1.65
N VAL A 204 -8.10 -9.09 -1.44
CA VAL A 204 -7.50 -7.77 -1.16
C VAL A 204 -7.85 -7.31 0.24
N VAL A 205 -6.94 -6.59 0.89
CA VAL A 205 -7.22 -5.93 2.16
C VAL A 205 -7.65 -4.49 1.90
N TRP A 206 -8.79 -4.12 2.46
CA TRP A 206 -9.43 -2.82 2.31
C TRP A 206 -9.31 -1.99 3.59
N PHE A 207 -8.75 -0.79 3.42
CA PHE A 207 -8.67 0.25 4.44
C PHE A 207 -9.43 1.50 4.00
N SER A 208 -9.83 2.32 4.97
CA SER A 208 -10.41 3.64 4.73
C SER A 208 -10.08 4.55 5.89
N ASP A 209 -9.99 5.86 5.64
CA ASP A 209 -9.94 6.87 6.70
C ASP A 209 -8.83 6.55 7.72
N ILE A 210 -7.61 6.29 7.22
CA ILE A 210 -6.44 5.98 8.04
C ILE A 210 -6.01 7.21 8.83
N HIS A 211 -6.13 8.40 8.20
CA HIS A 211 -5.91 9.70 8.85
C HIS A 211 -4.55 9.80 9.56
N PHE A 212 -3.45 9.47 8.88
CA PHE A 212 -2.13 9.69 9.45
C PHE A 212 -1.96 11.16 9.80
N ASP A 213 -1.62 11.41 11.06
CA ASP A 213 -1.51 12.74 11.66
C ASP A 213 -0.12 12.93 12.25
N GLU A 214 0.61 13.94 11.76
CA GLU A 214 1.96 14.24 12.22
C GLU A 214 2.02 14.80 13.65
N ASP A 215 0.91 15.35 14.14
CA ASP A 215 0.78 15.93 15.49
C ASP A 215 0.41 14.85 16.53
N LYS A 216 0.02 13.65 16.07
CA LYS A 216 -0.40 12.52 16.90
C LYS A 216 -1.62 12.82 17.79
N GLU A 217 -2.49 13.72 17.34
CA GLU A 217 -3.71 14.08 18.05
C GLU A 217 -4.93 13.32 17.53
N LYS A 218 -4.95 12.95 16.25
CA LYS A 218 -6.14 12.45 15.55
C LYS A 218 -6.03 11.00 15.10
N HIS A 219 -4.82 10.45 15.07
CA HIS A 219 -4.53 9.07 14.71
C HIS A 219 -4.29 8.21 15.96
N GLN A 220 -5.04 7.11 16.12
CA GLN A 220 -5.02 6.24 17.30
C GLN A 220 -3.68 5.51 17.49
N PHE A 221 -3.01 5.13 16.41
CA PHE A 221 -1.82 4.30 16.47
C PHE A 221 -0.54 5.13 16.63
N ASN A 222 0.55 4.48 17.05
CA ASN A 222 1.85 5.14 17.28
C ASN A 222 1.81 6.26 18.36
N GLN A 223 0.84 6.15 19.28
CA GLN A 223 0.71 6.93 20.52
C GLN A 223 1.32 6.19 21.72
N VAL A 224 1.28 6.81 22.90
CA VAL A 224 1.72 6.17 24.16
C VAL A 224 0.92 4.87 24.38
N ASN A 225 1.62 3.77 24.64
CA ASN A 225 1.05 2.42 24.78
C ASN A 225 0.28 1.90 23.55
N GLN A 226 0.54 2.45 22.35
CA GLN A 226 -0.05 1.98 21.10
C GLN A 226 1.03 1.57 20.09
N LEU A 227 0.86 0.39 19.46
CA LEU A 227 1.69 -0.02 18.33
C LEU A 227 1.35 0.81 17.08
N SER A 228 2.20 0.78 16.07
CA SER A 228 1.84 1.30 14.75
C SER A 228 0.85 0.34 14.07
N LEU A 229 -0.01 0.87 13.21
CA LEU A 229 -0.95 0.07 12.43
C LEU A 229 -0.23 -1.01 11.61
N SER A 230 0.91 -0.68 10.98
CA SER A 230 1.73 -1.64 10.23
C SER A 230 2.20 -2.81 11.10
N LYS A 231 2.67 -2.55 12.33
CA LYS A 231 3.11 -3.61 13.27
C LYS A 231 1.98 -4.55 13.66
N ILE A 232 0.79 -4.02 13.89
CA ILE A 232 -0.40 -4.82 14.25
C ILE A 232 -0.75 -5.78 13.10
N LEU A 233 -0.80 -5.27 11.86
CA LEU A 233 -1.10 -6.07 10.67
C LEU A 233 -0.01 -7.11 10.36
N ILE A 234 1.26 -6.71 10.50
CA ILE A 234 2.41 -7.61 10.29
C ILE A 234 2.44 -8.73 11.34
N GLY A 235 2.13 -8.40 12.60
CA GLY A 235 2.14 -9.35 13.72
C GLY A 235 1.11 -10.48 13.59
N ARG A 236 0.03 -10.27 12.83
CA ARG A 236 -0.96 -11.31 12.52
C ARG A 236 -0.44 -12.22 11.40
N ARG A 237 0.06 -13.40 11.76
CA ARG A 237 0.74 -14.33 10.83
C ARG A 237 -0.21 -14.93 9.78
N ASP A 238 -1.44 -15.24 10.14
CA ASP A 238 -2.51 -15.78 9.29
C ASP A 238 -3.20 -14.72 8.40
N LEU A 239 -2.85 -13.44 8.55
CA LEU A 239 -3.32 -12.39 7.66
C LEU A 239 -2.40 -12.28 6.44
N ASP A 240 -2.80 -12.91 5.34
CA ASP A 240 -2.12 -12.76 4.04
C ASP A 240 -2.55 -11.46 3.36
N ILE A 241 -1.58 -10.63 3.00
CA ILE A 241 -1.81 -9.38 2.26
C ILE A 241 -1.08 -9.49 0.93
N ASP A 242 -1.86 -9.63 -0.14
CA ASP A 242 -1.38 -9.80 -1.52
C ASP A 242 -1.84 -8.63 -2.42
N GLY A 243 -2.94 -7.97 -2.06
CA GLY A 243 -3.38 -6.70 -2.62
C GLY A 243 -3.93 -5.78 -1.53
N MET A 244 -3.78 -4.47 -1.71
CA MET A 244 -4.31 -3.46 -0.78
C MET A 244 -5.10 -2.40 -1.53
N ILE A 245 -6.27 -2.04 -0.98
CA ILE A 245 -7.07 -0.94 -1.50
C ILE A 245 -7.38 0.07 -0.39
N ILE A 246 -7.38 1.36 -0.72
CA ILE A 246 -7.69 2.42 0.23
C ILE A 246 -8.74 3.39 -0.35
N SER A 247 -9.88 3.52 0.32
CA SER A 247 -11.00 4.38 -0.10
C SER A 247 -10.91 5.83 0.42
N GLY A 248 -9.72 6.40 0.45
CA GLY A 248 -9.49 7.81 0.81
C GLY A 248 -9.14 8.07 2.27
N ASP A 249 -8.83 9.34 2.52
CA ASP A 249 -8.37 9.91 3.78
C ASP A 249 -7.18 9.15 4.38
N LEU A 250 -6.11 9.09 3.60
CA LEU A 250 -4.82 8.54 4.02
C LEU A 250 -4.17 9.43 5.11
N THR A 251 -4.34 10.74 4.99
CA THR A 251 -3.72 11.78 5.82
C THR A 251 -4.76 12.66 6.50
N TRP A 252 -4.39 13.34 7.59
CA TRP A 252 -5.30 14.26 8.29
C TRP A 252 -5.29 15.69 7.70
N LYS A 253 -4.16 16.19 7.20
CA LYS A 253 -3.98 17.57 6.72
C LYS A 253 -3.30 17.65 5.34
N ALA A 254 -3.02 16.54 4.69
CA ALA A 254 -2.26 16.46 3.44
C ALA A 254 -0.86 17.11 3.52
N THR A 255 -0.18 17.00 4.66
CA THR A 255 1.19 17.52 4.76
C THR A 255 2.20 16.52 4.20
N LYS A 256 3.38 17.02 3.81
CA LYS A 256 4.47 16.17 3.29
C LYS A 256 4.81 15.04 4.27
N LYS A 257 4.87 15.36 5.57
CA LYS A 257 5.21 14.40 6.62
C LYS A 257 4.13 13.33 6.81
N GLU A 258 2.85 13.68 6.69
CA GLU A 258 1.75 12.70 6.75
C GLU A 258 1.76 11.74 5.55
N PHE A 259 2.07 12.24 4.36
CA PHE A 259 2.29 11.35 3.21
C PHE A 259 3.56 10.51 3.32
N GLU A 260 4.61 10.99 3.99
CA GLU A 260 5.77 10.17 4.37
C GLU A 260 5.37 9.05 5.34
N LEU A 261 4.49 9.32 6.32
CA LEU A 261 3.91 8.28 7.19
C LEU A 261 3.11 7.24 6.39
N THR A 262 2.30 7.70 5.43
CA THR A 262 1.55 6.80 4.52
C THR A 262 2.50 5.92 3.69
N THR A 263 3.55 6.52 3.14
CA THR A 263 4.58 5.80 2.37
C THR A 263 5.32 4.79 3.26
N ASN A 264 5.62 5.15 4.50
CA ASN A 264 6.24 4.24 5.46
C ASN A 264 5.33 3.05 5.77
N PHE A 265 4.03 3.30 5.99
CA PHE A 265 3.03 2.26 6.18
C PHE A 265 3.02 1.26 5.03
N PHE A 266 2.93 1.72 3.77
CA PHE A 266 3.01 0.83 2.60
C PHE A 266 4.32 0.06 2.54
N ASN A 267 5.47 0.74 2.74
CA ASN A 267 6.77 0.08 2.74
C ASN A 267 6.88 -0.99 3.83
N ASP A 268 6.34 -0.75 5.03
CA ASP A 268 6.39 -1.72 6.13
C ASP A 268 5.64 -3.00 5.75
N ILE A 269 4.42 -2.87 5.21
CA ILE A 269 3.62 -4.02 4.79
C ILE A 269 4.30 -4.77 3.63
N CYS A 270 4.72 -4.06 2.56
CA CYS A 270 5.40 -4.67 1.41
C CYS A 270 6.74 -5.34 1.77
N SER A 271 7.35 -4.95 2.90
CA SER A 271 8.62 -5.53 3.34
C SER A 271 8.44 -6.93 3.95
N VAL A 272 7.26 -7.26 4.47
CA VAL A 272 7.00 -8.51 5.20
C VAL A 272 5.92 -9.38 4.53
N LYS A 273 4.86 -8.77 3.99
CA LYS A 273 3.76 -9.47 3.31
C LYS A 273 4.05 -9.57 1.80
N ARG A 274 3.24 -10.35 1.07
CA ARG A 274 3.41 -10.61 -0.38
C ARG A 274 3.04 -9.41 -1.27
N VAL A 275 2.27 -8.46 -0.73
CA VAL A 275 1.81 -7.28 -1.48
C VAL A 275 2.98 -6.47 -2.03
N LYS A 276 2.89 -6.18 -3.32
CA LYS A 276 3.78 -5.30 -4.07
C LYS A 276 3.11 -3.95 -4.32
N TYR A 277 3.90 -2.92 -4.63
CA TYR A 277 3.40 -1.56 -4.87
C TYR A 277 2.40 -1.46 -6.02
N ASP A 278 2.55 -2.29 -7.05
CA ASP A 278 1.62 -2.39 -8.16
C ASP A 278 0.27 -3.03 -7.77
N ALA A 279 0.24 -3.80 -6.67
CA ALA A 279 -0.98 -4.35 -6.07
C ALA A 279 -1.67 -3.39 -5.06
N ILE A 280 -1.15 -2.17 -4.87
CA ILE A 280 -1.77 -1.14 -4.02
C ILE A 280 -2.56 -0.15 -4.89
N GLY A 281 -3.85 0.01 -4.61
CA GLY A 281 -4.71 1.02 -5.24
C GLY A 281 -5.38 1.95 -4.22
N PHE A 282 -5.56 3.22 -4.57
CA PHE A 282 -6.16 4.19 -3.66
C PHE A 282 -6.81 5.36 -4.41
N CYS A 283 -7.79 6.00 -3.76
CA CYS A 283 -8.33 7.30 -4.18
C CYS A 283 -8.08 8.34 -3.08
N PRO A 284 -8.05 9.66 -3.38
CA PRO A 284 -7.96 10.68 -2.35
C PRO A 284 -9.29 10.85 -1.61
N GLY A 285 -9.22 11.11 -0.30
CA GLY A 285 -10.33 11.69 0.47
C GLY A 285 -10.19 13.21 0.65
N ASN A 286 -11.15 13.85 1.31
CA ASN A 286 -11.13 15.32 1.48
C ASN A 286 -9.97 15.81 2.33
N HIS A 287 -9.46 15.00 3.25
CA HIS A 287 -8.28 15.36 4.04
C HIS A 287 -6.98 15.26 3.25
N ASP A 288 -6.92 14.42 2.20
CA ASP A 288 -5.75 14.25 1.33
C ASP A 288 -5.56 15.40 0.33
N VAL A 289 -6.60 16.20 0.14
CA VAL A 289 -6.62 17.33 -0.80
C VAL A 289 -7.09 18.62 -0.12
N SER A 290 -6.65 18.87 1.11
CA SER A 290 -6.66 20.15 1.85
C SER A 290 -7.93 21.04 1.81
N PHE A 291 -8.36 21.41 3.02
CA PHE A 291 -9.35 22.46 3.28
C PHE A 291 -8.78 23.88 3.13
N SER A 292 -9.52 24.78 2.49
CA SER A 292 -9.29 26.23 2.59
C SER A 292 -10.19 26.85 3.67
N LYS A 293 -9.59 27.57 4.63
CA LYS A 293 -10.31 28.31 5.69
C LYS A 293 -10.96 29.61 5.18
N THR A 294 -10.49 30.15 4.07
CA THR A 294 -10.98 31.40 3.48
C THR A 294 -11.55 31.12 2.11
N LEU A 295 -12.76 31.63 1.84
CA LEU A 295 -13.38 31.57 0.51
C LEU A 295 -12.84 32.73 -0.33
N PRO A 296 -12.01 32.49 -1.37
CA PRO A 296 -11.49 33.55 -2.23
C PRO A 296 -12.62 34.34 -2.91
N ALA A 297 -12.38 35.62 -3.24
CA ALA A 297 -13.43 36.51 -3.77
C ALA A 297 -13.98 36.05 -5.13
N ASP A 298 -13.13 35.48 -5.98
CA ASP A 298 -13.48 34.85 -7.25
C ASP A 298 -14.30 33.57 -7.06
N VAL A 299 -13.95 32.73 -6.07
CA VAL A 299 -14.77 31.56 -5.69
C VAL A 299 -16.14 32.01 -5.17
N LYS A 300 -16.20 33.04 -4.32
CA LYS A 300 -17.47 33.61 -3.84
C LYS A 300 -18.33 34.14 -5.00
N ARG A 301 -17.73 34.83 -5.97
CA ARG A 301 -18.41 35.27 -7.19
C ARG A 301 -18.93 34.08 -7.99
N ALA A 302 -18.09 33.06 -8.22
CA ALA A 302 -18.48 31.88 -8.98
C ALA A 302 -19.62 31.11 -8.27
N LEU A 303 -19.60 31.02 -6.94
CA LEU A 303 -20.67 30.42 -6.14
C LEU A 303 -21.99 31.17 -6.27
N ASN A 304 -21.96 32.50 -6.16
CA ASN A 304 -23.15 33.32 -6.43
C ASN A 304 -23.65 33.11 -7.86
N ASN A 305 -22.73 32.98 -8.81
CA ASN A 305 -23.08 32.74 -10.21
C ASN A 305 -23.74 31.38 -10.41
N TYR A 306 -23.24 30.35 -9.74
CA TYR A 306 -23.83 29.02 -9.71
C TYR A 306 -25.20 29.02 -9.06
N HIS A 307 -25.36 29.71 -7.92
CA HIS A 307 -26.65 29.80 -7.23
C HIS A 307 -27.71 30.48 -8.09
N GLU A 308 -27.39 31.61 -8.72
CA GLU A 308 -28.31 32.25 -9.67
C GLU A 308 -28.61 31.36 -10.89
N ALA A 309 -27.68 30.51 -11.31
CA ALA A 309 -27.91 29.55 -12.38
C ALA A 309 -28.85 28.41 -11.98
N GLN A 310 -28.72 27.87 -10.77
CA GLN A 310 -29.67 26.89 -10.20
C GLN A 310 -31.09 27.47 -10.09
N MET A 311 -31.19 28.77 -9.83
CA MET A 311 -32.47 29.49 -9.79
C MET A 311 -32.98 29.88 -11.18
N GLY A 312 -32.34 29.41 -12.27
CA GLY A 312 -32.72 29.69 -13.66
C GLY A 312 -32.50 31.13 -14.12
N LYS A 313 -31.85 31.97 -13.30
CA LYS A 313 -31.66 33.41 -13.57
C LYS A 313 -30.54 33.70 -14.55
N LYS A 314 -29.57 32.79 -14.68
CA LYS A 314 -28.48 32.86 -15.68
C LYS A 314 -27.90 31.49 -15.99
N LYS A 315 -27.00 31.40 -16.98
CA LYS A 315 -26.19 30.19 -17.19
C LYS A 315 -24.84 30.37 -16.52
N ILE A 316 -24.35 29.32 -15.85
CA ILE A 316 -22.98 29.32 -15.36
C ILE A 316 -22.01 29.30 -16.53
N THR A 317 -20.98 30.15 -16.48
CA THR A 317 -19.94 30.20 -17.52
C THR A 317 -18.93 29.06 -17.32
N LYS A 318 -18.28 28.60 -18.39
CA LYS A 318 -17.19 27.62 -18.27
C LYS A 318 -16.05 28.12 -17.38
N ALA A 319 -15.79 29.43 -17.37
CA ALA A 319 -14.80 30.05 -16.50
C ALA A 319 -15.20 29.98 -15.01
N ASP A 320 -16.45 30.31 -14.67
CA ASP A 320 -16.94 30.21 -13.29
C ASP A 320 -17.04 28.75 -12.83
N TRP A 321 -17.50 27.85 -13.70
CA TRP A 321 -17.48 26.41 -13.41
C TRP A 321 -16.04 25.93 -13.18
N ASN A 322 -15.09 26.33 -14.03
CA ASN A 322 -13.68 26.01 -13.83
C ASN A 322 -13.09 26.60 -12.56
N ILE A 323 -13.66 27.67 -11.96
CA ILE A 323 -13.25 28.22 -10.66
C ILE A 323 -13.82 27.37 -9.51
N LEU A 324 -15.07 26.91 -9.62
CA LEU A 324 -15.68 26.03 -8.62
C LEU A 324 -15.12 24.60 -8.67
N ALA A 325 -14.85 24.12 -9.88
CA ALA A 325 -14.09 22.91 -10.17
C ALA A 325 -12.58 23.15 -10.14
N ALA A 326 -12.11 24.39 -9.90
CA ALA A 326 -10.68 24.69 -9.92
C ALA A 326 -10.01 23.88 -8.83
N ARG A 327 -8.98 23.16 -9.25
CA ARG A 327 -8.08 22.36 -8.42
C ARG A 327 -7.19 23.23 -7.50
N SER A 328 -7.68 24.37 -6.99
CA SER A 328 -6.92 25.35 -6.19
C SER A 328 -6.86 24.96 -4.71
N LEU A 329 -6.54 23.69 -4.49
CA LEU A 329 -5.84 23.21 -3.31
C LEU A 329 -4.79 24.24 -2.90
N SER A 330 -4.43 24.32 -1.61
CA SER A 330 -3.15 24.94 -1.31
C SER A 330 -2.13 24.28 -2.25
N ASN A 331 -1.43 25.05 -3.10
CA ASN A 331 -0.58 24.48 -4.15
C ASN A 331 0.37 23.42 -3.56
N LYS A 332 0.71 23.59 -2.29
CA LYS A 332 1.48 22.68 -1.45
C LYS A 332 0.81 21.32 -1.21
N SER A 333 -0.44 21.24 -0.76
CA SER A 333 -1.10 19.94 -0.45
C SER A 333 -1.31 19.09 -1.70
N LYS A 334 -1.69 19.72 -2.81
CA LYS A 334 -1.77 19.04 -4.12
C LYS A 334 -0.42 18.48 -4.54
N GLU A 335 0.62 19.28 -4.42
CA GLU A 335 1.97 18.89 -4.78
C GLU A 335 2.46 17.76 -3.86
N ASN A 336 2.12 17.79 -2.57
CA ASN A 336 2.41 16.68 -1.65
C ASN A 336 1.72 15.38 -2.10
N TYR A 337 0.42 15.42 -2.42
CA TYR A 337 -0.31 14.25 -2.92
C TYR A 337 0.26 13.72 -4.24
N LYS A 338 0.60 14.61 -5.19
CA LYS A 338 1.25 14.22 -6.45
C LYS A 338 2.60 13.54 -6.23
N ASN A 339 3.44 14.10 -5.37
CA ASN A 339 4.73 13.52 -5.03
C ASN A 339 4.56 12.15 -4.36
N PHE A 340 3.62 12.02 -3.42
CA PHE A 340 3.23 10.75 -2.82
C PHE A 340 2.76 9.72 -3.85
N PHE A 341 1.84 10.13 -4.74
CA PHE A 341 1.32 9.28 -5.81
C PHE A 341 2.45 8.80 -6.71
N LYS A 342 3.35 9.70 -7.13
CA LYS A 342 4.51 9.37 -7.96
C LYS A 342 5.47 8.40 -7.27
N LEU A 343 5.72 8.59 -5.98
CA LEU A 343 6.59 7.70 -5.20
C LEU A 343 5.99 6.29 -5.05
N THR A 344 4.67 6.20 -4.92
CA THR A 344 3.95 4.94 -4.70
C THR A 344 3.67 4.20 -6.01
N VAL A 345 3.13 4.90 -7.00
CA VAL A 345 2.67 4.34 -8.28
C VAL A 345 3.78 4.32 -9.32
N GLY A 346 4.84 5.12 -9.16
CA GLY A 346 5.96 5.21 -10.09
C GLY A 346 5.73 6.16 -11.28
N THR A 347 4.59 6.87 -11.33
CA THR A 347 4.27 7.83 -12.40
C THR A 347 3.42 8.99 -11.86
N GLU A 348 3.35 10.10 -12.59
CA GLU A 348 2.50 11.23 -12.23
C GLU A 348 1.01 10.82 -12.27
N PRO A 349 0.18 11.33 -11.34
CA PRO A 349 -1.25 11.08 -11.42
C PRO A 349 -1.85 11.75 -12.66
N ASN A 350 -2.98 11.21 -13.12
CA ASN A 350 -3.77 11.89 -14.16
C ASN A 350 -4.40 13.17 -13.60
N GLU A 351 -5.09 13.88 -14.48
CA GLU A 351 -5.69 15.16 -14.14
C GLU A 351 -6.82 15.05 -13.09
N PHE A 352 -7.47 13.89 -13.01
CA PHE A 352 -8.58 13.61 -12.10
C PHE A 352 -8.12 13.08 -10.75
N LEU A 353 -6.85 12.69 -10.59
CA LEU A 353 -6.35 11.89 -9.46
C LEU A 353 -7.10 10.55 -9.31
N SER A 354 -7.63 10.02 -10.41
CA SER A 354 -8.22 8.69 -10.48
C SER A 354 -7.16 7.66 -10.87
N MET A 355 -7.43 6.38 -10.61
CA MET A 355 -6.56 5.29 -11.05
C MET A 355 -7.33 4.00 -11.28
N GLY A 356 -6.70 3.03 -11.94
CA GLY A 356 -7.23 1.70 -12.15
C GLY A 356 -6.27 0.64 -11.65
N LYS A 357 -6.81 -0.51 -11.23
CA LYS A 357 -6.07 -1.74 -11.03
C LYS A 357 -6.84 -2.89 -11.67
N ARG A 358 -6.09 -3.80 -12.28
CA ARG A 358 -6.64 -5.06 -12.77
C ARG A 358 -5.89 -6.17 -12.06
N PHE A 359 -6.62 -7.04 -11.40
CA PHE A 359 -6.08 -8.24 -10.78
C PHE A 359 -6.50 -9.47 -11.57
N ILE A 360 -5.65 -10.49 -11.58
CA ILE A 360 -6.00 -11.82 -12.05
C ILE A 360 -5.82 -12.82 -10.90
N ILE A 361 -6.85 -13.65 -10.70
CA ILE A 361 -6.91 -14.61 -9.60
C ILE A 361 -6.72 -16.00 -10.19
N ARG A 362 -5.70 -16.72 -9.70
CA ARG A 362 -5.35 -18.10 -10.10
C ARG A 362 -5.30 -18.30 -11.63
N ASN A 363 -4.83 -17.29 -12.38
CA ASN A 363 -4.77 -17.27 -13.85
C ASN A 363 -6.12 -17.50 -14.57
N GLN A 364 -7.25 -17.25 -13.92
CA GLN A 364 -8.58 -17.57 -14.47
C GLN A 364 -9.60 -16.43 -14.40
N LYS A 365 -9.69 -15.74 -13.25
CA LYS A 365 -10.69 -14.69 -13.02
C LYS A 365 -10.05 -13.31 -13.04
N ILE A 366 -10.74 -12.32 -13.61
CA ILE A 366 -10.28 -10.92 -13.62
C ILE A 366 -11.12 -10.09 -12.66
N VAL A 367 -10.46 -9.26 -11.86
CA VAL A 367 -11.10 -8.26 -11.00
C VAL A 367 -10.56 -6.88 -11.35
N ASP A 368 -11.43 -6.02 -11.84
CA ASP A 368 -11.09 -4.62 -12.12
C ASP A 368 -11.49 -3.75 -10.93
N PHE A 369 -10.59 -2.89 -10.46
CA PHE A 369 -10.86 -1.80 -9.53
C PHE A 369 -10.68 -0.46 -10.24
N CYS A 370 -11.69 0.39 -10.17
CA CYS A 370 -11.66 1.76 -10.66
C CYS A 370 -11.77 2.74 -9.48
N PHE A 371 -10.68 3.44 -9.19
CA PHE A 371 -10.59 4.41 -8.12
C PHE A 371 -10.94 5.80 -8.66
N LEU A 372 -12.07 6.33 -8.20
CA LEU A 372 -12.59 7.63 -8.59
C LEU A 372 -12.30 8.65 -7.49
N ASN A 373 -11.87 9.84 -7.90
CA ASN A 373 -11.72 10.97 -7.04
C ASN A 373 -13.07 11.67 -6.86
N SER A 374 -13.70 11.45 -5.71
CA SER A 374 -14.93 12.16 -5.32
C SER A 374 -14.70 13.58 -4.77
N ASN A 375 -13.46 14.06 -4.71
CA ASN A 375 -13.10 15.42 -4.28
C ASN A 375 -12.94 16.37 -5.46
N PHE A 376 -13.74 16.22 -6.52
CA PHE A 376 -13.62 17.07 -7.70
C PHE A 376 -13.98 18.54 -7.40
N LEU A 377 -14.93 18.76 -6.48
CA LEU A 377 -15.24 20.09 -5.96
C LEU A 377 -14.26 20.47 -4.85
N GLN A 378 -13.84 21.73 -4.86
CA GLN A 378 -12.92 22.25 -3.87
C GLN A 378 -13.58 22.33 -2.48
N GLN A 379 -12.92 21.73 -1.49
CA GLN A 379 -13.38 21.64 -0.10
C GLN A 379 -13.12 22.97 0.64
N HIS A 380 -14.04 23.93 0.54
CA HIS A 380 -13.99 25.19 1.30
C HIS A 380 -14.87 25.10 2.54
N GLN A 381 -14.45 25.68 3.66
CA GLN A 381 -15.24 25.63 4.90
C GLN A 381 -16.68 26.15 4.73
N LEU A 382 -16.89 27.11 3.83
CA LEU A 382 -18.19 27.72 3.55
C LEU A 382 -18.85 27.18 2.27
N ALA A 383 -18.22 26.25 1.55
CA ALA A 383 -18.75 25.67 0.32
C ALA A 383 -18.14 24.29 0.03
N PHE A 384 -19.01 23.30 -0.17
CA PHE A 384 -18.64 21.94 -0.56
C PHE A 384 -17.82 21.12 0.44
N GLN A 385 -17.54 21.64 1.65
CA GLN A 385 -16.87 20.86 2.69
C GLN A 385 -17.63 19.55 2.99
N GLY A 386 -16.90 18.45 2.92
CA GLY A 386 -17.41 17.10 3.19
C GLY A 386 -18.36 16.56 2.12
N GLN A 387 -18.47 17.23 0.97
CA GLN A 387 -19.32 16.79 -0.14
C GLN A 387 -18.50 16.22 -1.27
N GLY A 388 -19.05 15.15 -1.84
CA GLY A 388 -18.48 14.47 -2.98
C GLY A 388 -19.04 14.95 -4.30
N PHE A 389 -18.22 14.91 -5.33
CA PHE A 389 -18.62 15.02 -6.73
C PHE A 389 -17.55 14.34 -7.58
N VAL A 390 -17.95 13.51 -8.53
CA VAL A 390 -17.03 12.81 -9.45
C VAL A 390 -16.98 13.52 -10.80
N GLY A 391 -18.14 13.82 -11.39
CA GLY A 391 -18.28 14.51 -12.66
C GLY A 391 -18.16 13.61 -13.89
N ALA A 392 -18.95 13.93 -14.93
CA ALA A 392 -19.03 13.13 -16.16
C ALA A 392 -17.69 13.01 -16.91
N GLU A 393 -16.87 14.07 -16.94
CA GLU A 393 -15.57 14.05 -17.61
C GLU A 393 -14.62 13.00 -17.01
N GLN A 394 -14.65 12.84 -15.68
CA GLN A 394 -13.87 11.82 -14.99
C GLN A 394 -14.39 10.41 -15.29
N LEU A 395 -15.72 10.21 -15.28
CA LEU A 395 -16.34 8.93 -15.61
C LEU A 395 -16.01 8.51 -17.06
N ASP A 396 -16.02 9.47 -17.98
CA ASP A 396 -15.65 9.27 -19.40
C ASP A 396 -14.17 8.93 -19.57
N ASP A 397 -13.26 9.58 -18.84
CA ASP A 397 -11.83 9.21 -18.84
C ASP A 397 -11.64 7.81 -18.25
N ALA A 398 -12.25 7.53 -17.10
CA ALA A 398 -12.14 6.24 -16.42
C ALA A 398 -12.63 5.07 -17.30
N GLU A 399 -13.79 5.18 -17.97
CA GLU A 399 -14.29 4.10 -18.84
C GLU A 399 -13.37 3.84 -20.03
N LYS A 400 -12.71 4.88 -20.57
CA LYS A 400 -11.73 4.76 -21.66
C LYS A 400 -10.44 4.14 -21.17
N LYS A 401 -9.92 4.57 -20.03
CA LYS A 401 -8.64 4.10 -19.47
C LYS A 401 -8.72 2.68 -18.93
N MET A 402 -9.84 2.28 -18.34
CA MET A 402 -10.13 0.90 -17.95
C MET A 402 -10.48 0.00 -19.14
N LEU A 403 -10.67 0.58 -20.34
CA LEU A 403 -11.11 -0.10 -21.56
C LEU A 403 -12.52 -0.71 -21.43
N TRP A 404 -13.41 -0.14 -20.61
CA TRP A 404 -14.77 -0.66 -20.41
C TRP A 404 -15.73 -0.25 -21.52
N GLN A 405 -15.52 0.90 -22.17
CA GLN A 405 -16.42 1.43 -23.21
C GLN A 405 -16.67 0.45 -24.37
N ASN A 406 -15.67 -0.35 -24.73
CA ASN A 406 -15.71 -1.28 -25.86
C ASN A 406 -15.61 -2.76 -25.46
N ASN A 407 -15.57 -3.06 -24.15
CA ASN A 407 -15.39 -4.43 -23.67
C ASN A 407 -16.45 -4.77 -22.62
N GLU A 408 -17.25 -5.77 -22.93
CA GLU A 408 -18.15 -6.38 -21.95
C GLU A 408 -17.36 -6.98 -20.78
N LYS A 409 -17.99 -7.00 -19.60
CA LYS A 409 -17.41 -7.66 -18.43
C LYS A 409 -17.26 -9.15 -18.72
N ILE A 410 -16.06 -9.68 -18.52
CA ILE A 410 -15.78 -11.10 -18.71
C ILE A 410 -16.64 -11.92 -17.73
N LYS A 411 -17.24 -13.01 -18.21
CA LYS A 411 -18.06 -13.89 -17.39
C LYS A 411 -17.25 -14.43 -16.20
N GLY A 412 -17.80 -14.28 -14.99
CA GLY A 412 -17.14 -14.68 -13.74
C GLY A 412 -16.06 -13.72 -13.24
N GLY A 413 -15.82 -12.60 -13.94
CA GLY A 413 -15.01 -11.49 -13.45
C GLY A 413 -15.84 -10.44 -12.71
N TYR A 414 -15.18 -9.65 -11.88
CA TYR A 414 -15.80 -8.61 -11.08
C TYR A 414 -15.30 -7.22 -11.47
N ARG A 415 -16.18 -6.22 -11.34
CA ARG A 415 -15.82 -4.80 -11.46
C ARG A 415 -16.19 -4.09 -10.17
N VAL A 416 -15.21 -3.43 -9.56
CA VAL A 416 -15.35 -2.69 -8.31
C VAL A 416 -15.02 -1.22 -8.56
N VAL A 417 -15.85 -0.33 -8.04
CA VAL A 417 -15.58 1.11 -8.02
C VAL A 417 -15.24 1.52 -6.59
N VAL A 418 -14.20 2.34 -6.43
CA VAL A 418 -13.76 2.82 -5.12
C VAL A 418 -13.77 4.35 -5.17
N LEU A 419 -14.39 4.98 -4.18
CA LEU A 419 -14.38 6.43 -4.01
C LEU A 419 -14.48 6.75 -2.51
N HIS A 420 -14.36 8.02 -2.13
CA HIS A 420 -14.30 8.35 -0.70
C HIS A 420 -15.66 8.67 -0.08
N HIS A 421 -16.39 9.64 -0.64
CA HIS A 421 -17.63 10.15 -0.05
C HIS A 421 -18.83 9.19 -0.17
N ASN A 422 -19.79 9.31 0.74
CA ASN A 422 -20.96 8.44 0.76
C ASN A 422 -21.91 8.68 -0.42
N LEU A 423 -22.41 7.60 -1.05
CA LEU A 423 -23.48 7.69 -2.05
C LEU A 423 -24.86 7.79 -1.40
N TYR A 424 -25.00 7.19 -0.21
CA TYR A 424 -26.25 7.15 0.55
C TYR A 424 -26.00 7.64 1.98
N PRO A 425 -27.03 8.17 2.67
CA PRO A 425 -26.90 8.47 4.10
C PRO A 425 -26.48 7.21 4.87
N VAL A 426 -25.33 7.31 5.54
CA VAL A 426 -24.78 6.23 6.38
C VAL A 426 -25.22 6.43 7.82
N ASN A 427 -24.96 7.62 8.35
CA ASN A 427 -25.26 7.97 9.73
C ASN A 427 -26.77 7.92 9.95
N TYR A 428 -27.18 7.38 11.10
CA TYR A 428 -28.60 7.29 11.46
C TYR A 428 -29.28 8.67 11.48
N THR A 429 -28.59 9.68 12.01
CA THR A 429 -29.03 11.09 12.01
C THR A 429 -27.83 12.02 11.92
N SER A 430 -28.04 13.23 11.40
CA SER A 430 -27.06 14.33 11.48
C SER A 430 -27.78 15.63 11.81
N GLU A 431 -27.21 16.45 12.69
CA GLU A 431 -27.76 17.76 12.98
C GLU A 431 -27.58 18.69 11.77
N PRO A 432 -28.66 19.28 11.24
CA PRO A 432 -28.54 20.20 10.11
C PRO A 432 -27.89 21.52 10.57
N TYR A 433 -26.79 21.91 9.93
CA TYR A 433 -26.12 23.19 10.18
C TYR A 433 -26.07 24.04 8.91
N VAL A 434 -26.20 25.37 9.06
CA VAL A 434 -26.22 26.35 7.97
C VAL A 434 -24.81 26.50 7.38
N SER A 435 -24.38 25.53 6.56
CA SER A 435 -23.20 25.56 5.66
C SER A 435 -22.66 24.16 5.30
N ALA A 436 -23.04 23.12 6.05
CA ALA A 436 -22.56 21.75 5.85
C ALA A 436 -23.75 20.82 5.50
N PRO A 437 -24.06 20.61 4.21
CA PRO A 437 -25.04 19.62 3.80
C PRO A 437 -24.56 18.19 4.13
N ALA A 438 -25.49 17.24 4.07
CA ALA A 438 -25.22 15.82 4.32
C ALA A 438 -24.04 15.35 3.47
N SER A 439 -23.05 14.75 4.11
CA SER A 439 -21.76 14.22 3.63
C SER A 439 -21.83 13.26 2.44
N LEU A 440 -22.48 13.67 1.35
CA LEU A 440 -22.93 12.84 0.23
C LEU A 440 -22.29 13.28 -1.09
N VAL A 441 -22.34 12.38 -2.07
CA VAL A 441 -21.95 12.64 -3.45
C VAL A 441 -23.11 13.25 -4.25
N TYR A 442 -22.87 14.41 -4.86
CA TYR A 442 -23.86 15.16 -5.64
C TYR A 442 -24.40 14.42 -6.88
N ASP A 443 -23.55 13.66 -7.55
CA ASP A 443 -23.87 12.97 -8.80
C ASP A 443 -24.06 11.45 -8.61
N THR A 444 -24.54 11.04 -7.43
CA THR A 444 -24.78 9.63 -7.05
C THR A 444 -25.53 8.83 -8.10
N GLU A 445 -26.68 9.31 -8.60
CA GLU A 445 -27.45 8.55 -9.59
C GLU A 445 -26.71 8.45 -10.93
N ALA A 446 -25.93 9.47 -11.33
CA ALA A 446 -25.11 9.40 -12.53
C ALA A 446 -24.01 8.33 -12.40
N ILE A 447 -23.37 8.25 -11.23
CA ILE A 447 -22.38 7.21 -10.92
C ILE A 447 -23.03 5.82 -10.94
N ILE A 448 -24.20 5.66 -10.32
CA ILE A 448 -24.93 4.38 -10.29
C ILE A 448 -25.34 3.93 -11.70
N GLN A 449 -25.85 4.83 -12.54
CA GLN A 449 -26.19 4.52 -13.93
C GLN A 449 -24.95 4.16 -14.76
N TRP A 450 -23.83 4.87 -14.55
CA TRP A 450 -22.55 4.53 -15.17
C TRP A 450 -22.04 3.15 -14.71
N CYS A 451 -22.20 2.82 -13.43
CA CYS A 451 -21.89 1.50 -12.89
C CYS A 451 -22.76 0.40 -13.53
N PHE A 452 -24.06 0.62 -13.71
CA PHE A 452 -24.96 -0.32 -14.39
C PHE A 452 -24.66 -0.47 -15.88
N LYS A 453 -24.25 0.60 -16.57
CA LYS A 453 -23.78 0.57 -17.96
C LYS A 453 -22.59 -0.38 -18.10
N HIS A 454 -21.66 -0.34 -17.15
CA HIS A 454 -20.41 -1.12 -17.18
C HIS A 454 -20.44 -2.39 -16.35
N GLY A 455 -21.58 -2.79 -15.81
CA GLY A 455 -21.73 -4.04 -15.05
C GLY A 455 -20.85 -4.09 -13.79
N VAL A 456 -20.66 -2.97 -13.10
CA VAL A 456 -20.00 -2.88 -11.79
C VAL A 456 -20.82 -3.65 -10.76
N ASP A 457 -20.14 -4.45 -9.94
CA ASP A 457 -20.74 -5.34 -8.94
C ASP A 457 -20.77 -4.70 -7.54
N LEU A 458 -19.73 -3.92 -7.22
CA LEU A 458 -19.50 -3.39 -5.89
C LEU A 458 -18.93 -1.96 -5.95
N ILE A 459 -19.46 -1.09 -5.11
CA ILE A 459 -18.92 0.24 -4.82
C ILE A 459 -18.40 0.25 -3.38
N LEU A 460 -17.17 0.71 -3.17
CA LEU A 460 -16.52 0.84 -1.87
C LEU A 460 -16.32 2.31 -1.51
N HIS A 461 -16.64 2.70 -0.29
CA HIS A 461 -16.42 4.06 0.21
C HIS A 461 -16.09 4.19 1.71
N GLY A 462 -15.77 5.40 2.16
CA GLY A 462 -15.34 5.74 3.52
C GLY A 462 -16.08 6.95 4.08
N HIS A 463 -15.32 7.95 4.57
CA HIS A 463 -15.73 9.32 4.91
C HIS A 463 -16.40 9.51 6.26
N THR A 464 -17.46 8.77 6.57
CA THR A 464 -18.20 8.96 7.85
C THR A 464 -17.75 8.04 8.97
N HIS A 465 -16.69 7.25 8.73
CA HIS A 465 -16.10 6.32 9.71
C HIS A 465 -17.10 5.30 10.28
N GLU A 466 -18.15 5.01 9.52
CA GLU A 466 -19.23 4.09 9.90
C GLU A 466 -19.38 3.03 8.82
N ARG A 467 -19.53 1.78 9.26
CA ARG A 467 -19.79 0.67 8.35
C ARG A 467 -21.16 0.82 7.71
N PHE A 468 -21.24 0.58 6.42
CA PHE A 468 -22.47 0.70 5.64
C PHE A 468 -22.56 -0.43 4.63
N MET A 469 -23.76 -0.93 4.37
CA MET A 469 -24.01 -1.90 3.31
C MET A 469 -25.42 -1.72 2.75
N THR A 470 -25.54 -1.62 1.42
CA THR A 470 -26.84 -1.63 0.74
C THR A 470 -26.73 -2.23 -0.65
N LYS A 471 -27.81 -2.84 -1.13
CA LYS A 471 -27.95 -3.30 -2.52
C LYS A 471 -28.92 -2.39 -3.25
N VAL A 472 -28.47 -1.78 -4.34
CA VAL A 472 -29.31 -0.92 -5.19
C VAL A 472 -29.71 -1.71 -6.43
N SER A 473 -30.99 -1.64 -6.80
CA SER A 473 -31.51 -2.24 -8.02
C SER A 473 -32.30 -1.21 -8.86
N ARG A 474 -32.19 -1.32 -10.18
CA ARG A 474 -32.97 -0.54 -11.16
C ARG A 474 -33.42 -1.41 -12.32
N ARG A 475 -34.55 -1.07 -12.93
CA ARG A 475 -35.00 -1.68 -14.19
C ARG A 475 -34.48 -0.84 -15.35
N ILE A 476 -33.58 -1.41 -16.15
CA ILE A 476 -32.92 -0.76 -17.29
C ILE A 476 -33.06 -1.68 -18.50
N ASP A 477 -33.61 -1.16 -19.60
CA ASP A 477 -33.82 -1.89 -20.85
C ASP A 477 -34.55 -3.24 -20.67
N GLY A 478 -35.54 -3.26 -19.78
CA GLY A 478 -36.36 -4.45 -19.49
C GLY A 478 -35.75 -5.44 -18.48
N CYS A 479 -34.47 -5.29 -18.14
CA CYS A 479 -33.74 -6.15 -17.19
C CYS A 479 -33.55 -5.44 -15.83
N THR A 480 -33.55 -6.21 -14.74
CA THR A 480 -33.12 -5.69 -13.43
C THR A 480 -31.61 -5.74 -13.35
N LYS A 481 -30.98 -4.59 -13.13
CA LYS A 481 -29.56 -4.48 -12.82
C LYS A 481 -29.40 -4.12 -11.34
N SER A 482 -28.43 -4.72 -10.67
CA SER A 482 -28.15 -4.49 -9.26
C SER A 482 -26.65 -4.38 -8.99
N LEU A 483 -26.29 -3.61 -7.97
CA LEU A 483 -24.92 -3.51 -7.45
C LEU A 483 -24.96 -3.32 -5.93
N TRP A 484 -23.90 -3.72 -5.25
CA TRP A 484 -23.69 -3.50 -3.83
C TRP A 484 -22.91 -2.20 -3.59
N ILE A 485 -23.20 -1.53 -2.47
CA ILE A 485 -22.47 -0.37 -1.98
C ILE A 485 -22.08 -0.67 -0.54
N SER A 486 -20.79 -0.66 -0.25
CA SER A 486 -20.22 -0.88 1.08
C SER A 486 -19.43 0.34 1.52
N GLY A 487 -19.66 0.79 2.75
CA GLY A 487 -18.82 1.73 3.47
C GLY A 487 -18.03 1.01 4.56
N LEU A 488 -16.75 1.36 4.73
CA LEU A 488 -15.92 0.88 5.83
C LEU A 488 -15.87 1.93 6.93
N GLY A 489 -15.78 1.48 8.19
CA GLY A 489 -15.37 2.34 9.29
C GLY A 489 -13.95 2.88 9.11
N SER A 490 -13.49 3.71 10.05
CA SER A 490 -12.11 4.19 9.99
C SER A 490 -11.12 3.10 10.35
N SER A 491 -9.97 3.11 9.68
CA SER A 491 -8.84 2.23 9.96
C SER A 491 -7.79 2.84 10.89
N GLY A 492 -7.96 4.08 11.37
CA GLY A 492 -6.88 4.78 12.06
C GLY A 492 -7.22 5.89 13.05
N VAL A 493 -8.44 6.40 13.11
CA VAL A 493 -8.74 7.58 13.95
C VAL A 493 -8.90 7.25 15.44
N ILE A 494 -8.70 8.25 16.27
CA ILE A 494 -8.94 8.16 17.71
C ILE A 494 -10.42 7.89 18.04
N SER A 495 -10.66 7.34 19.23
CA SER A 495 -11.99 6.96 19.73
C SER A 495 -13.04 8.06 19.67
N SER A 496 -12.67 9.34 19.81
CA SER A 496 -13.63 10.46 19.73
C SER A 496 -14.16 10.75 18.32
N HIS A 497 -13.56 10.15 17.29
CA HIS A 497 -14.00 10.25 15.89
C HIS A 497 -14.51 8.91 15.34
N LEU A 498 -14.77 7.94 16.23
CA LEU A 498 -15.31 6.61 15.91
C LEU A 498 -16.73 6.45 16.44
N VAL A 499 -17.54 5.68 15.70
CA VAL A 499 -18.81 5.14 16.20
C VAL A 499 -18.62 3.75 16.83
N GLY A 500 -17.58 3.03 16.43
CA GLY A 500 -17.22 1.71 16.95
C GLY A 500 -15.73 1.58 17.21
N PHE A 501 -15.09 0.61 16.57
CA PHE A 501 -13.65 0.38 16.64
C PHE A 501 -12.99 0.78 15.32
N ASN A 502 -11.68 0.99 15.34
CA ASN A 502 -10.93 1.01 14.10
C ASN A 502 -11.04 -0.36 13.43
N GLU A 503 -11.24 -0.39 12.12
CA GLU A 503 -11.46 -1.62 11.38
C GLU A 503 -10.80 -1.61 10.00
N PHE A 504 -10.64 -2.80 9.45
CA PHE A 504 -10.29 -3.03 8.06
C PHE A 504 -11.07 -4.25 7.57
N ALA A 505 -11.09 -4.49 6.26
CA ALA A 505 -11.77 -5.65 5.70
C ALA A 505 -10.88 -6.47 4.76
N GLU A 506 -11.13 -7.76 4.66
CA GLU A 506 -10.62 -8.63 3.59
C GLU A 506 -11.77 -8.87 2.60
N ILE A 507 -11.53 -8.62 1.32
CA ILE A 507 -12.49 -8.86 0.24
C ILE A 507 -11.98 -10.05 -0.58
N ASP A 508 -12.76 -11.13 -0.57
CA ASP A 508 -12.45 -12.39 -1.25
C ASP A 508 -13.26 -12.52 -2.55
N PHE A 509 -12.56 -12.79 -3.64
CA PHE A 509 -13.11 -12.96 -4.99
C PHE A 509 -12.90 -14.38 -5.55
N ASN A 510 -12.45 -15.34 -4.73
CA ASN A 510 -12.21 -16.71 -5.18
C ASN A 510 -13.51 -17.40 -5.64
N ASP A 511 -14.65 -17.06 -5.04
CA ASP A 511 -15.93 -17.70 -5.28
C ASP A 511 -16.78 -16.98 -6.35
N GLU A 512 -17.99 -17.47 -6.59
CA GLU A 512 -19.00 -16.81 -7.45
C GLU A 512 -19.68 -15.61 -6.77
N LYS A 513 -19.44 -15.45 -5.46
CA LYS A 513 -19.89 -14.31 -4.66
C LYS A 513 -18.68 -13.56 -4.12
N ILE A 514 -18.85 -12.28 -3.86
CA ILE A 514 -17.83 -11.47 -3.18
C ILE A 514 -18.06 -11.61 -1.68
N ASN A 515 -17.07 -12.09 -0.94
CA ASN A 515 -17.16 -12.19 0.52
C ASN A 515 -16.36 -11.07 1.16
N ILE A 516 -16.96 -10.28 2.04
CA ILE A 516 -16.28 -9.22 2.79
C ILE A 516 -16.22 -9.62 4.26
N LYS A 517 -15.00 -9.76 4.77
CA LYS A 517 -14.71 -10.10 6.16
C LYS A 517 -14.15 -8.89 6.89
N PHE A 518 -14.89 -8.37 7.86
CA PHE A 518 -14.52 -7.18 8.63
C PHE A 518 -13.80 -7.57 9.93
N TYR A 519 -12.68 -6.91 10.19
CA TYR A 519 -11.85 -7.10 11.36
C TYR A 519 -11.80 -5.82 12.20
N ASN A 520 -12.01 -5.96 13.50
CA ASN A 520 -11.79 -4.86 14.44
C ASN A 520 -10.34 -4.85 14.93
N ILE A 521 -9.79 -3.67 15.17
CA ILE A 521 -8.49 -3.46 15.81
C ILE A 521 -8.73 -2.93 17.22
N LYS A 522 -8.32 -3.71 18.23
CA LYS A 522 -8.51 -3.41 19.64
C LYS A 522 -7.23 -3.72 20.41
N ASN A 523 -6.84 -2.84 21.34
CA ASN A 523 -5.74 -3.10 22.27
C ASN A 523 -4.44 -3.60 21.60
N ASN A 524 -4.03 -2.94 20.50
CA ASN A 524 -2.85 -3.31 19.71
C ASN A 524 -2.90 -4.70 19.04
N ALA A 525 -4.09 -5.27 18.87
CA ALA A 525 -4.29 -6.56 18.21
C ALA A 525 -5.50 -6.52 17.27
N ILE A 526 -5.52 -7.48 16.34
CA ILE A 526 -6.67 -7.75 15.48
C ILE A 526 -7.58 -8.71 16.25
N ASP A 527 -8.85 -8.33 16.42
CA ASP A 527 -9.85 -9.13 17.10
C ASP A 527 -10.11 -10.44 16.32
N ASP A 528 -10.17 -11.57 17.04
CA ASP A 528 -10.53 -12.86 16.45
C ASP A 528 -12.03 -12.93 16.10
N GLN A 529 -12.84 -12.03 16.68
CA GLN A 529 -14.23 -11.85 16.27
C GLN A 529 -14.31 -10.98 15.03
N PHE A 530 -14.77 -11.59 13.94
CA PHE A 530 -14.99 -10.95 12.65
C PHE A 530 -16.41 -11.21 12.14
N GLU A 531 -16.88 -10.33 11.27
CA GLU A 531 -18.14 -10.49 10.56
C GLU A 531 -17.86 -10.80 9.08
N ILE A 532 -18.60 -11.75 8.49
CA ILE A 532 -18.50 -12.08 7.07
C ILE A 532 -19.85 -11.76 6.41
N ILE A 533 -19.81 -10.96 5.35
CA ILE A 533 -20.95 -10.63 4.51
C ILE A 533 -20.71 -11.22 3.13
N ASN A 534 -21.66 -12.02 2.63
CA ASN A 534 -21.60 -12.59 1.28
C ASN A 534 -22.48 -11.76 0.35
N LEU A 535 -21.88 -11.18 -0.69
CA LEU A 535 -22.55 -10.35 -1.68
C LEU A 535 -22.91 -11.21 -2.90
N ASP A 536 -24.21 -11.35 -3.13
CA ASP A 536 -24.81 -12.17 -4.20
C ASP A 536 -24.96 -11.43 -5.54
#